data_AF-A0A2A2F9Y4-F1
#
_entry.id   AF-A0A2A2F9Y4-F1
#
_cell.length_a   1.000
_cell.length_b   1.000
_cell.length_c   1.000
_cell.angle_alpha   90.00
_cell.angle_beta   90.00
_cell.angle_gamma   90.00
#
_symmetry.space_group_name_H-M   'P 1'
#
loop_
_entity.id
_entity.type
_entity.pdbx_description
1 polymer ?
#
loop_
_entity_poly.entity_id
_entity_poly.type
_entity_poly.pdbx_seq_one_letter_code
_entity_poly.pdbx_strand_id
1 'polypeptide(L)'
;MNLLKDPWLPLKHKNGEIRYHQVSSITSSDIIDLALPRADFQGAAYQFLIGLLHTALAPEDTDQWLEQFSDPPSSVELDQALAPFIDSFFLDSDGPSFMQDYDSLENENAVPASSLLIDAPGANTIKNNTDHFVKAGRADTFCPDCSAIALFTMQINAPSGGKGYRTGLRGGGPLTTLVMPESPDTPLWQKLWLNVLDRETFEHPESDPDSPHLFPWMGPTRTSEHGEQTRLDDVHPFQMFWSMPRRFRLAFENIDSYCDLCGRHSHSVVSKVRVRNYGINYDGPWRHPLTPYRRDPKKPEEPPISIKGQPGGIGYRHWESLVLEDKEDHGNLPAPVVLDYPRKVDEAAMGNTTLPRIARIWAFGYDMDNMKPRCWYAAQVPLIALPPSKQDRLLDWLKVLLNLAQASAMQVRNEVKGAWFKNPKEVKGDLTFVENRFWERTEHTFYQLLKELAQRLIEQEVSRLPPEPAAQWFRHVQSQAIEVFDEFALSGPADTANMKRITHARNQLLSWFTRNKTAKDFRKQAGIERTNTTNTKKEPS
;
A
#
# COMPACT_ATOMS: atom_id res chain seq x y z
N MET A 1 -19.50 9.62 21.78
CA MET A 1 -18.82 8.33 21.54
C MET A 1 -17.34 8.48 21.84
N ASN A 2 -16.74 7.55 22.56
CA ASN A 2 -15.30 7.44 22.83
C ASN A 2 -14.71 6.22 22.11
N LEU A 3 -13.71 6.42 21.27
CA LEU A 3 -13.16 5.37 20.40
C LEU A 3 -12.35 4.29 21.14
N LEU A 4 -12.01 4.49 22.41
CA LEU A 4 -11.29 3.49 23.22
C LEU A 4 -12.23 2.71 24.14
N LYS A 5 -13.41 3.27 24.48
CA LYS A 5 -14.38 2.66 25.41
C LYS A 5 -15.66 2.13 24.77
N ASP A 6 -16.10 2.68 23.65
CA ASP A 6 -17.38 2.27 23.06
C ASP A 6 -17.19 1.13 22.06
N PRO A 7 -18.17 0.23 21.91
CA PRO A 7 -18.09 -0.88 20.96
C PRO A 7 -18.36 -0.43 19.52
N TRP A 8 -17.37 0.17 18.86
CA TRP A 8 -17.54 0.81 17.54
C TRP A 8 -16.83 0.07 16.40
N LEU A 9 -15.93 -0.89 16.69
CA LEU A 9 -15.19 -1.62 15.66
C LEU A 9 -15.92 -2.90 15.26
N PRO A 10 -16.23 -3.11 13.96
CA PRO A 10 -16.75 -4.39 13.48
C PRO A 10 -15.62 -5.42 13.41
N LEU A 11 -15.66 -6.41 14.28
CA LEU A 11 -14.69 -7.50 14.36
C LEU A 11 -15.30 -8.81 13.84
N LYS A 12 -14.53 -9.53 13.03
CA LYS A 12 -14.87 -10.83 12.47
C LYS A 12 -14.33 -11.94 13.37
N HIS A 13 -15.24 -12.79 13.85
CA HIS A 13 -14.94 -13.96 14.66
C HIS A 13 -14.60 -15.18 13.77
N LYS A 14 -13.93 -16.19 14.35
CA LYS A 14 -13.61 -17.46 13.67
C LYS A 14 -14.84 -18.19 13.13
N ASN A 15 -15.97 -18.08 13.82
CA ASN A 15 -17.25 -18.64 13.38
C ASN A 15 -17.89 -17.90 12.19
N GLY A 16 -17.26 -16.82 11.70
CA GLY A 16 -17.75 -15.98 10.60
C GLY A 16 -18.68 -14.84 11.02
N GLU A 17 -19.05 -14.75 12.30
CA GLU A 17 -19.90 -13.70 12.83
C GLU A 17 -19.16 -12.36 12.87
N ILE A 18 -19.89 -11.27 12.60
CA ILE A 18 -19.38 -9.91 12.73
C ILE A 18 -20.08 -9.26 13.91
N ARG A 19 -19.30 -8.85 14.91
CA ARG A 19 -19.78 -8.14 16.11
C ARG A 19 -19.01 -6.86 16.34
N TYR A 20 -19.70 -5.88 16.87
CA TYR A 20 -19.10 -4.62 17.25
C TYR A 20 -18.56 -4.70 18.67
N HIS A 21 -17.28 -4.38 18.83
CA HIS A 21 -16.57 -4.50 20.09
C HIS A 21 -15.72 -3.27 20.36
N GLN A 22 -15.29 -3.15 21.62
CA GLN A 22 -14.28 -2.19 22.04
C GLN A 22 -12.93 -2.56 21.42
N VAL A 23 -12.03 -1.58 21.36
CA VAL A 23 -10.68 -1.76 20.80
C VAL A 23 -9.92 -2.88 21.50
N SER A 24 -10.04 -3.01 22.82
CA SER A 24 -9.30 -4.03 23.58
C SER A 24 -9.66 -5.47 23.23
N SER A 25 -10.79 -5.71 22.56
CA SER A 25 -11.19 -7.05 22.13
C SER A 25 -10.28 -7.64 21.05
N ILE A 26 -9.44 -6.84 20.38
CA ILE A 26 -8.49 -7.31 19.35
C ILE A 26 -7.49 -8.36 19.87
N THR A 27 -7.30 -8.47 21.19
CA THR A 27 -6.41 -9.45 21.82
C THR A 27 -7.02 -10.86 21.88
N SER A 28 -8.33 -10.98 21.67
CA SER A 28 -9.00 -12.28 21.68
C SER A 28 -8.52 -13.18 20.55
N SER A 29 -8.17 -14.42 20.89
CA SER A 29 -7.82 -15.44 19.91
C SER A 29 -8.98 -15.88 19.01
N ASP A 30 -10.23 -15.51 19.34
CA ASP A 30 -11.41 -15.78 18.51
C ASP A 30 -11.64 -14.74 17.41
N ILE A 31 -10.99 -13.58 17.51
CA ILE A 31 -11.11 -12.51 16.52
C ILE A 31 -10.01 -12.68 15.47
N ILE A 32 -10.40 -12.84 14.21
CA ILE A 32 -9.47 -13.09 13.10
C ILE A 32 -9.26 -11.87 12.22
N ASP A 33 -10.22 -10.96 12.12
CA ASP A 33 -10.09 -9.78 11.24
C ASP A 33 -11.03 -8.66 11.63
N LEU A 34 -10.88 -7.51 10.96
CA LEU A 34 -11.85 -6.43 10.94
C LEU A 34 -12.87 -6.65 9.80
N ALA A 35 -14.04 -6.02 9.87
CA ALA A 35 -15.09 -6.13 8.86
C ALA A 35 -15.70 -4.76 8.51
N LEU A 36 -14.85 -3.82 8.07
CA LEU A 36 -15.31 -2.47 7.72
C LEU A 36 -16.11 -2.51 6.39
N PRO A 37 -17.09 -1.61 6.21
CA PRO A 37 -17.96 -1.61 5.03
C PRO A 37 -17.25 -1.20 3.73
N ARG A 38 -16.00 -0.72 3.81
CA ARG A 38 -15.21 -0.27 2.66
C ARG A 38 -13.76 -0.72 2.78
N ALA A 39 -13.11 -1.00 1.65
CA ALA A 39 -11.73 -1.47 1.62
C ALA A 39 -10.73 -0.42 2.10
N ASP A 40 -10.97 0.86 1.82
CA ASP A 40 -10.14 1.96 2.34
C ASP A 40 -10.28 2.12 3.85
N PHE A 41 -11.50 1.93 4.38
CA PHE A 41 -11.75 1.90 5.82
C PHE A 41 -11.11 0.69 6.49
N GLN A 42 -11.09 -0.49 5.84
CA GLN A 42 -10.38 -1.66 6.34
C GLN A 42 -8.89 -1.34 6.53
N GLY A 43 -8.23 -0.79 5.50
CA GLY A 43 -6.82 -0.42 5.57
C GLY A 43 -6.55 0.72 6.57
N ALA A 44 -7.48 1.66 6.73
CA ALA A 44 -7.38 2.73 7.72
C ALA A 44 -7.56 2.21 9.16
N ALA A 45 -8.48 1.27 9.39
CA ALA A 45 -8.69 0.70 10.72
C ALA A 45 -7.47 -0.10 11.20
N TYR A 46 -6.79 -0.83 10.31
CA TYR A 46 -5.48 -1.43 10.61
C TYR A 46 -4.45 -0.36 11.03
N GLN A 47 -4.34 0.74 10.28
CA GLN A 47 -3.42 1.83 10.61
C GLN A 47 -3.76 2.52 11.93
N PHE A 48 -5.06 2.70 12.24
CA PHE A 48 -5.53 3.24 13.51
C PHE A 48 -5.09 2.35 14.68
N LEU A 49 -5.33 1.05 14.59
CA LEU A 49 -4.97 0.10 15.65
C LEU A 49 -3.45 0.00 15.80
N ILE A 50 -2.70 -0.06 14.71
CA ILE A 50 -1.23 -0.08 14.75
C ILE A 50 -0.68 1.22 15.37
N GLY A 51 -1.23 2.38 15.00
CA GLY A 51 -0.83 3.66 15.59
C GLY A 51 -1.14 3.73 17.09
N LEU A 52 -2.27 3.16 17.51
CA LEU A 52 -2.65 3.07 18.92
C LEU A 52 -1.70 2.17 19.70
N LEU A 53 -1.35 1.00 19.15
CA LEU A 53 -0.39 0.08 19.77
C LEU A 53 1.00 0.69 19.89
N HIS A 54 1.49 1.42 18.89
CA HIS A 54 2.75 2.19 19.05
C HIS A 54 2.63 3.26 20.13
N THR A 55 1.47 3.93 20.24
CA THR A 55 1.30 5.04 21.20
C THR A 55 1.24 4.54 22.64
N ALA A 56 0.57 3.41 22.89
CA ALA A 56 0.27 2.94 24.25
C ALA A 56 1.07 1.71 24.70
N LEU A 57 1.64 0.96 23.75
CA LEU A 57 2.18 -0.38 24.00
C LEU A 57 3.43 -0.68 23.14
N ALA A 58 4.22 0.33 22.77
CA ALA A 58 5.47 0.11 22.03
C ALA A 58 6.43 -0.75 22.87
N PRO A 59 6.86 -1.92 22.37
CA PRO A 59 7.74 -2.79 23.13
C PRO A 59 9.14 -2.18 23.25
N GLU A 60 9.79 -2.37 24.39
CA GLU A 60 11.13 -1.86 24.68
C GLU A 60 12.16 -2.41 23.71
N ASP A 61 12.12 -3.72 23.48
CA ASP A 61 13.05 -4.46 22.64
C ASP A 61 12.33 -5.61 21.90
N THR A 62 13.11 -6.43 21.18
CA THR A 62 12.55 -7.55 20.40
C THR A 62 12.15 -8.73 21.27
N ASP A 63 12.75 -8.91 22.46
CA ASP A 63 12.37 -9.98 23.37
C ASP A 63 10.96 -9.73 23.91
N GLN A 64 10.66 -8.52 24.37
CA GLN A 64 9.30 -8.13 24.76
C GLN A 64 8.32 -8.20 23.58
N TRP A 65 8.76 -7.82 22.38
CA TRP A 65 7.94 -7.96 21.17
C TRP A 65 7.58 -9.43 20.91
N LEU A 66 8.54 -10.37 21.04
CA LEU A 66 8.33 -11.80 20.82
C LEU A 66 7.45 -12.45 21.89
N GLU A 67 7.58 -12.01 23.14
CA GLU A 67 6.71 -12.40 24.24
C GLU A 67 5.26 -12.04 23.91
N GLN A 68 4.97 -10.77 23.64
CA GLN A 68 3.59 -10.32 23.34
C GLN A 68 3.04 -10.83 22.01
N PHE A 69 3.90 -11.20 21.05
CA PHE A 69 3.48 -11.89 19.83
C PHE A 69 2.93 -13.30 20.14
N SER A 70 3.57 -13.98 21.09
CA SER A 70 3.29 -15.37 21.46
C SER A 70 2.19 -15.48 22.51
N ASP A 71 2.22 -14.60 23.50
CA ASP A 71 1.24 -14.46 24.58
C ASP A 71 0.67 -13.02 24.59
N PRO A 72 -0.39 -12.77 23.80
CA PRO A 72 -1.02 -11.45 23.73
C PRO A 72 -1.52 -11.00 25.11
N PRO A 73 -1.48 -9.70 25.43
CA PRO A 73 -2.08 -9.20 26.66
C PRO A 73 -3.57 -9.51 26.70
N SER A 74 -4.13 -9.67 27.88
CA SER A 74 -5.58 -9.74 28.07
C SER A 74 -6.25 -8.43 27.64
N SER A 75 -7.56 -8.47 27.36
CA SER A 75 -8.31 -7.26 27.03
C SER A 75 -8.24 -6.23 28.17
N VAL A 76 -8.17 -6.68 29.42
CA VAL A 76 -8.08 -5.81 30.61
C VAL A 76 -6.72 -5.11 30.67
N GLU A 77 -5.63 -5.81 30.38
CA GLU A 77 -4.29 -5.20 30.33
C GLU A 77 -4.20 -4.17 29.19
N LEU A 78 -4.79 -4.48 28.03
CA LEU A 78 -4.85 -3.51 26.94
C LEU A 78 -5.73 -2.31 27.29
N ASP A 79 -6.88 -2.49 27.96
CA ASP A 79 -7.69 -1.38 28.46
C ASP A 79 -6.92 -0.50 29.45
N GLN A 80 -6.11 -1.10 30.33
CA GLN A 80 -5.27 -0.37 31.28
C GLN A 80 -4.18 0.44 30.58
N ALA A 81 -3.51 -0.12 29.57
CA ALA A 81 -2.52 0.59 28.77
C ALA A 81 -3.14 1.76 27.98
N LEU A 82 -4.39 1.62 27.53
CA LEU A 82 -5.13 2.65 26.81
C LEU A 82 -5.77 3.71 27.72
N ALA A 83 -5.87 3.44 29.02
CA ALA A 83 -6.59 4.29 29.96
C ALA A 83 -6.09 5.75 29.99
N PRO A 84 -4.77 6.04 29.95
CA PRO A 84 -4.28 7.42 29.94
C PRO A 84 -4.78 8.25 28.74
N PHE A 85 -5.13 7.60 27.63
CA PHE A 85 -5.47 8.27 26.38
C PHE A 85 -6.98 8.45 26.16
N ILE A 86 -7.83 7.96 27.06
CA ILE A 86 -9.29 7.97 26.90
C ILE A 86 -9.82 9.36 26.51
N ASP A 87 -9.37 10.41 27.19
CA ASP A 87 -9.91 11.77 27.00
C ASP A 87 -9.55 12.36 25.63
N SER A 88 -8.50 11.83 24.99
CA SER A 88 -8.07 12.25 23.66
C SER A 88 -8.85 11.57 22.52
N PHE A 89 -9.74 10.63 22.81
CA PHE A 89 -10.44 9.83 21.78
C PHE A 89 -11.97 9.99 21.80
N PHE A 90 -12.48 11.07 22.38
CA PHE A 90 -13.89 11.45 22.22
C PHE A 90 -14.15 11.99 20.80
N LEU A 91 -15.08 11.40 20.06
CA LEU A 91 -15.46 11.87 18.72
C LEU A 91 -16.39 13.09 18.77
N ASP A 92 -17.20 13.19 19.82
CA ASP A 92 -18.17 14.26 20.02
C ASP A 92 -18.05 14.73 21.45
N SER A 93 -17.56 15.95 21.62
CA SER A 93 -17.31 16.59 22.91
C SER A 93 -17.45 18.11 22.77
N ASP A 94 -17.72 18.80 23.88
CA ASP A 94 -17.77 20.28 23.94
C ASP A 94 -16.37 20.92 23.81
N GLY A 95 -15.30 20.11 23.83
CA GLY A 95 -13.91 20.56 23.76
C GLY A 95 -13.12 19.85 22.64
N PRO A 96 -11.87 19.43 22.92
CA PRO A 96 -11.08 18.60 22.01
C PRO A 96 -11.85 17.37 21.55
N SER A 97 -11.95 17.19 20.24
CA SER A 97 -12.60 16.02 19.64
C SER A 97 -11.66 15.34 18.66
N PHE A 98 -11.65 14.02 18.67
CA PHE A 98 -10.76 13.16 17.91
C PHE A 98 -10.62 13.63 16.45
N MET A 99 -9.40 14.01 16.08
CA MET A 99 -8.98 14.45 14.74
C MET A 99 -9.81 15.57 14.10
N GLN A 100 -10.41 16.42 14.92
CA GLN A 100 -11.18 17.58 14.49
C GLN A 100 -10.43 18.88 14.80
N ASP A 101 -10.84 19.96 14.14
CA ASP A 101 -10.40 21.29 14.53
C ASP A 101 -10.79 21.56 15.98
N TYR A 102 -9.86 22.18 16.71
CA TYR A 102 -10.08 22.65 18.06
C TYR A 102 -11.21 23.68 18.12
N ASP A 103 -11.31 24.55 17.12
CA ASP A 103 -12.41 25.51 16.99
C ASP A 103 -13.68 24.81 16.48
N SER A 104 -14.86 25.25 16.93
CA SER A 104 -16.16 24.69 16.49
C SER A 104 -16.52 24.98 15.02
N LEU A 105 -15.78 25.91 14.39
CA LEU A 105 -15.97 26.39 13.01
C LEU A 105 -17.40 26.85 12.70
N GLU A 106 -18.17 27.32 13.68
CA GLU A 106 -19.60 27.67 13.51
C GLU A 106 -19.90 28.70 12.40
N ASN A 107 -18.93 29.56 12.10
CA ASN A 107 -19.03 30.58 11.06
C ASN A 107 -18.72 30.05 9.64
N GLU A 108 -18.24 28.81 9.52
CA GLU A 108 -17.93 28.19 8.23
C GLU A 108 -19.17 27.49 7.63
N ASN A 109 -19.27 27.52 6.31
CA ASN A 109 -20.33 26.79 5.62
C ASN A 109 -20.13 25.27 5.78
N ALA A 110 -21.21 24.59 6.16
CA ALA A 110 -21.22 23.14 6.22
C ALA A 110 -21.30 22.54 4.80
N VAL A 111 -20.50 21.51 4.56
CA VAL A 111 -20.55 20.67 3.35
C VAL A 111 -21.12 19.29 3.70
N PRO A 112 -21.60 18.50 2.72
CA PRO A 112 -22.08 17.15 2.99
C PRO A 112 -21.01 16.26 3.65
N ALA A 113 -21.43 15.34 4.53
CA ALA A 113 -20.55 14.36 5.17
C ALA A 113 -19.80 13.47 4.16
N SER A 114 -20.38 13.27 2.97
CA SER A 114 -19.72 12.61 1.83
C SER A 114 -18.35 13.21 1.47
N SER A 115 -18.08 14.47 1.82
CA SER A 115 -16.77 15.11 1.65
C SER A 115 -15.62 14.45 2.44
N LEU A 116 -15.93 13.63 3.45
CA LEU A 116 -14.95 12.79 4.15
C LEU A 116 -14.57 11.53 3.36
N LEU A 117 -15.32 11.19 2.31
CA LEU A 117 -15.03 10.04 1.45
C LEU A 117 -14.14 10.53 0.30
N ILE A 118 -12.91 10.02 0.22
CA ILE A 118 -11.92 10.46 -0.77
C ILE A 118 -12.46 10.34 -2.20
N ASP A 119 -13.21 9.27 -2.49
CA ASP A 119 -13.81 8.95 -3.79
C ASP A 119 -15.14 9.67 -4.09
N ALA A 120 -15.73 10.39 -3.13
CA ALA A 120 -16.98 11.11 -3.39
C ALA A 120 -16.77 12.27 -4.38
N PRO A 121 -17.73 12.51 -5.27
CA PRO A 121 -17.62 13.60 -6.24
C PRO A 121 -17.66 14.96 -5.54
N GLY A 122 -16.65 15.79 -5.79
CA GLY A 122 -16.64 17.19 -5.34
C GLY A 122 -17.58 18.08 -6.16
N ALA A 123 -17.79 19.31 -5.72
CA ALA A 123 -18.73 20.26 -6.32
C ALA A 123 -18.55 20.44 -7.85
N ASN A 124 -17.30 20.51 -8.33
CA ASN A 124 -17.01 20.62 -9.76
C ASN A 124 -17.33 19.33 -10.53
N THR A 125 -17.09 18.16 -9.93
CA THR A 125 -17.39 16.86 -10.56
C THR A 125 -18.89 16.73 -10.79
N ILE A 126 -19.71 17.12 -9.80
CA ILE A 126 -21.18 17.14 -9.87
C ILE A 126 -21.65 18.18 -10.88
N LYS A 127 -21.18 19.44 -10.77
CA LYS A 127 -21.58 20.54 -11.66
C LYS A 127 -21.34 20.21 -13.14
N ASN A 128 -20.23 19.52 -13.43
CA ASN A 128 -19.84 19.15 -14.78
C ASN A 128 -20.40 17.79 -15.21
N ASN A 129 -21.21 17.11 -14.38
CA ASN A 129 -21.78 15.78 -14.64
C ASN A 129 -20.70 14.74 -15.02
N THR A 130 -19.58 14.76 -14.29
CA THR A 130 -18.43 13.86 -14.49
C THR A 130 -18.36 12.75 -13.44
N ASP A 131 -19.39 12.61 -12.61
CA ASP A 131 -19.58 11.61 -11.56
C ASP A 131 -20.25 10.33 -12.12
N HIS A 132 -19.75 9.82 -13.25
CA HIS A 132 -20.41 8.73 -13.97
C HIS A 132 -20.46 7.42 -13.17
N PHE A 133 -19.36 7.05 -12.52
CA PHE A 133 -19.22 5.79 -11.79
C PHE A 133 -19.44 5.92 -10.27
N VAL A 134 -19.16 7.10 -9.69
CA VAL A 134 -19.39 7.36 -8.26
C VAL A 134 -20.35 8.52 -8.13
N LYS A 135 -21.64 8.21 -7.94
CA LYS A 135 -22.73 9.19 -7.95
C LYS A 135 -22.75 10.06 -6.69
N ALA A 136 -23.11 11.33 -6.86
CA ALA A 136 -23.52 12.18 -5.75
C ALA A 136 -24.74 11.59 -5.02
N GLY A 137 -24.89 11.87 -3.71
CA GLY A 137 -26.02 11.39 -2.91
C GLY A 137 -25.98 9.91 -2.54
N ARG A 138 -24.88 9.19 -2.83
CA ARG A 138 -24.75 7.75 -2.51
C ARG A 138 -24.63 7.47 -1.01
N ALA A 139 -24.18 8.46 -0.24
CA ALA A 139 -23.93 8.34 1.18
C ALA A 139 -23.94 9.74 1.78
N ASP A 140 -25.08 10.11 2.35
CA ASP A 140 -25.35 11.45 2.87
C ASP A 140 -25.37 11.44 4.40
N THR A 141 -25.68 10.31 5.04
CA THR A 141 -25.86 10.19 6.50
C THR A 141 -24.98 9.09 7.09
N PHE A 142 -24.08 9.46 8.00
CA PHE A 142 -23.14 8.53 8.65
C PHE A 142 -23.49 8.32 10.12
N CYS A 143 -23.43 7.07 10.62
CA CYS A 143 -23.41 6.82 12.08
C CYS A 143 -22.06 7.25 12.68
N PRO A 144 -21.96 7.44 14.01
CA PRO A 144 -20.73 7.90 14.66
C PRO A 144 -19.50 7.04 14.33
N ASP A 145 -19.66 5.72 14.33
CA ASP A 145 -18.59 4.76 14.01
C ASP A 145 -18.04 4.97 12.59
N CYS A 146 -18.93 5.14 11.60
CA CYS A 146 -18.53 5.40 10.22
C CYS A 146 -17.95 6.81 10.04
N SER A 147 -18.45 7.80 10.79
CA SER A 147 -17.88 9.16 10.80
C SER A 147 -16.46 9.17 11.36
N ALA A 148 -16.19 8.42 12.43
CA ALA A 148 -14.86 8.29 13.02
C ALA A 148 -13.84 7.76 12.00
N ILE A 149 -14.14 6.61 11.38
CA ILE A 149 -13.22 5.98 10.44
C ILE A 149 -13.12 6.74 9.12
N ALA A 150 -14.19 7.39 8.65
CA ALA A 150 -14.14 8.27 7.49
C ALA A 150 -13.23 9.48 7.75
N LEU A 151 -13.37 10.12 8.91
CA LEU A 151 -12.51 11.23 9.33
C LEU A 151 -11.05 10.79 9.42
N PHE A 152 -10.77 9.70 10.15
CA PHE A 152 -9.41 9.16 10.26
C PHE A 152 -8.82 8.86 8.87
N THR A 153 -9.55 8.13 8.02
CA THR A 153 -9.13 7.78 6.65
C THR A 153 -8.81 9.03 5.83
N MET A 154 -9.66 10.05 5.88
CA MET A 154 -9.43 11.31 5.19
C MET A 154 -8.17 12.00 5.69
N GLN A 155 -7.97 12.07 7.01
CA GLN A 155 -6.83 12.77 7.59
C GLN A 155 -5.49 12.11 7.22
N ILE A 156 -5.38 10.78 7.35
CA ILE A 156 -4.11 10.06 7.11
C ILE A 156 -3.78 9.85 5.61
N ASN A 157 -4.76 10.02 4.72
CA ASN A 157 -4.62 9.79 3.28
C ASN A 157 -5.03 11.00 2.42
N ALA A 158 -5.20 12.18 3.02
CA ALA A 158 -5.80 13.35 2.37
C ALA A 158 -5.14 13.64 1.01
N PRO A 159 -5.89 13.62 -0.10
CA PRO A 159 -5.34 14.01 -1.39
C PRO A 159 -5.11 15.53 -1.44
N SER A 160 -4.64 16.05 -2.57
CA SER A 160 -4.68 17.50 -2.81
C SER A 160 -6.13 17.99 -2.81
N GLY A 161 -6.43 19.12 -2.17
CA GLY A 161 -7.80 19.66 -2.06
C GLY A 161 -8.02 21.02 -2.72
N GLY A 162 -7.05 21.52 -3.48
CA GLY A 162 -7.06 22.90 -3.96
C GLY A 162 -6.50 23.90 -2.94
N LYS A 163 -6.75 25.19 -3.15
CA LYS A 163 -6.06 26.27 -2.42
C LYS A 163 -6.29 26.19 -0.92
N GLY A 164 -5.19 26.02 -0.18
CA GLY A 164 -5.14 25.98 1.28
C GLY A 164 -5.52 24.64 1.91
N TYR A 165 -6.08 23.70 1.15
CA TYR A 165 -6.39 22.37 1.66
C TYR A 165 -5.16 21.46 1.60
N ARG A 166 -4.57 21.17 2.77
CA ARG A 166 -3.30 20.45 2.87
C ARG A 166 -3.44 18.96 2.56
N THR A 167 -2.42 18.43 1.93
CA THR A 167 -2.28 17.01 1.63
C THR A 167 -1.84 16.26 2.90
N GLY A 168 -2.10 14.95 2.98
CA GLY A 168 -1.61 14.09 4.05
C GLY A 168 -0.10 14.20 4.27
N LEU A 169 0.35 13.89 5.49
CA LEU A 169 1.77 13.91 5.88
C LEU A 169 2.64 13.07 4.94
N ARG A 170 2.10 11.92 4.51
CA ARG A 170 2.75 11.03 3.53
C ARG A 170 2.50 11.44 2.09
N GLY A 171 1.97 12.64 1.80
CA GLY A 171 1.46 13.08 0.50
C GLY A 171 0.14 12.40 0.09
N GLY A 172 -0.40 12.73 -1.08
CA GLY A 172 -1.73 12.27 -1.52
C GLY A 172 -1.71 10.84 -2.06
N GLY A 173 -2.63 9.98 -1.59
CA GLY A 173 -2.70 8.56 -1.98
C GLY A 173 -1.44 7.74 -1.67
N PRO A 174 -0.85 7.84 -0.46
CA PRO A 174 0.35 7.08 -0.13
C PRO A 174 0.04 5.59 -0.15
N LEU A 175 1.03 4.79 -0.55
CA LEU A 175 0.97 3.34 -0.40
C LEU A 175 1.24 3.00 1.07
N THR A 176 0.43 2.10 1.62
CA THR A 176 0.67 1.44 2.91
C THR A 176 1.04 0.00 2.65
N THR A 177 2.04 -0.53 3.36
CA THR A 177 2.48 -1.92 3.27
C THR A 177 2.56 -2.51 4.67
N LEU A 178 1.74 -3.52 4.93
CA LEU A 178 1.69 -4.23 6.20
C LEU A 178 2.22 -5.65 6.05
N VAL A 179 3.02 -6.12 7.00
CA VAL A 179 3.40 -7.52 7.13
C VAL A 179 2.19 -8.30 7.65
N MET A 180 1.87 -9.41 6.97
CA MET A 180 0.74 -10.26 7.28
C MET A 180 1.21 -11.72 7.40
N PRO A 181 0.63 -12.52 8.30
CA PRO A 181 0.92 -13.94 8.39
C PRO A 181 0.48 -14.66 7.11
N GLU A 182 1.01 -15.85 6.82
CA GLU A 182 0.58 -16.63 5.65
C GLU A 182 -0.87 -17.14 5.80
N SER A 183 -1.25 -17.58 7.00
CA SER A 183 -2.61 -18.04 7.28
C SER A 183 -3.59 -16.86 7.42
N PRO A 184 -4.75 -16.89 6.73
CA PRO A 184 -5.80 -15.88 6.91
C PRO A 184 -6.51 -15.99 8.27
N ASP A 185 -6.48 -17.18 8.91
CA ASP A 185 -7.18 -17.46 10.17
C ASP A 185 -6.35 -17.13 11.41
N THR A 186 -5.15 -16.57 11.23
CA THR A 186 -4.33 -16.03 12.31
C THR A 186 -5.10 -14.95 13.07
N PRO A 187 -5.08 -14.94 14.42
CA PRO A 187 -5.76 -13.92 15.22
C PRO A 187 -5.38 -12.49 14.82
N LEU A 188 -6.33 -11.57 14.96
CA LEU A 188 -6.16 -10.17 14.58
C LEU A 188 -4.99 -9.51 15.32
N TRP A 189 -4.79 -9.82 16.60
CA TRP A 189 -3.63 -9.37 17.37
C TRP A 189 -2.32 -9.62 16.64
N GLN A 190 -2.05 -10.87 16.24
CA GLN A 190 -0.80 -11.23 15.57
C GLN A 190 -0.67 -10.53 14.20
N LYS A 191 -1.77 -10.32 13.47
CA LYS A 191 -1.76 -9.53 12.23
C LYS A 191 -1.33 -8.08 12.46
N LEU A 192 -1.80 -7.46 13.56
CA LEU A 192 -1.46 -6.09 13.92
C LEU A 192 -0.03 -5.99 14.49
N TRP A 193 0.34 -6.91 15.37
CA TRP A 193 1.60 -6.90 16.11
C TRP A 193 2.83 -7.06 15.21
N LEU A 194 2.70 -7.79 14.09
CA LEU A 194 3.70 -7.85 13.00
C LEU A 194 4.09 -6.48 12.44
N ASN A 195 3.30 -5.45 12.70
CA ASN A 195 3.50 -4.10 12.21
C ASN A 195 3.76 -3.10 13.34
N VAL A 196 4.10 -3.57 14.55
CA VAL A 196 4.54 -2.74 15.68
C VAL A 196 6.07 -2.85 15.79
N LEU A 197 6.75 -1.71 15.78
CA LEU A 197 8.19 -1.61 15.97
C LEU A 197 8.51 -1.48 17.47
N ASP A 198 9.60 -2.10 17.90
CA ASP A 198 10.19 -1.88 19.22
C ASP A 198 10.96 -0.55 19.30
N ARG A 199 11.26 -0.10 20.53
CA ARG A 199 11.91 1.20 20.78
C ARG A 199 13.37 1.23 20.35
N GLU A 200 14.06 0.09 20.29
CA GLU A 200 15.41 0.01 19.71
C GLU A 200 15.40 0.30 18.20
N THR A 201 14.36 -0.17 17.51
CA THR A 201 14.17 0.03 16.06
C THR A 201 13.55 1.38 15.72
N PHE A 202 12.64 1.87 16.56
CA PHE A 202 11.94 3.13 16.36
C PHE A 202 11.97 3.97 17.64
N GLU A 203 13.05 4.73 17.81
CA GLU A 203 13.21 5.62 18.96
C GLU A 203 12.19 6.77 18.93
N HIS A 204 11.51 6.98 20.06
CA HIS A 204 10.58 8.09 20.25
C HIS A 204 10.52 8.49 21.74
N PRO A 205 10.19 9.76 22.03
CA PRO A 205 9.93 10.20 23.40
C PRO A 205 8.68 9.51 23.99
N GLU A 206 8.48 9.65 25.30
CA GLU A 206 7.27 9.15 25.96
C GLU A 206 6.01 9.84 25.43
N SER A 207 4.93 9.08 25.34
CA SER A 207 3.63 9.58 24.87
C SER A 207 2.90 10.30 25.99
N ASP A 208 2.79 11.62 25.89
CA ASP A 208 1.98 12.45 26.78
C ASP A 208 0.54 12.56 26.23
N PRO A 209 -0.47 11.98 26.91
CA PRO A 209 -1.85 11.89 26.41
C PRO A 209 -2.51 13.24 26.17
N ASP A 210 -2.13 14.28 26.92
CA ASP A 210 -2.74 15.61 26.84
C ASP A 210 -1.99 16.53 25.87
N SER A 211 -0.89 16.06 25.30
CA SER A 211 -0.01 16.90 24.48
C SER A 211 -0.56 17.12 23.07
N PRO A 212 -0.76 18.38 22.64
CA PRO A 212 -1.09 18.69 21.24
C PRO A 212 0.06 18.34 20.27
N HIS A 213 1.27 18.11 20.78
CA HIS A 213 2.38 17.61 19.97
C HIS A 213 2.20 16.14 19.61
N LEU A 214 1.51 15.34 20.43
CA LEU A 214 1.13 13.95 20.12
C LEU A 214 -0.19 13.88 19.35
N PHE A 215 -1.24 14.46 19.92
CA PHE A 215 -2.58 14.48 19.33
C PHE A 215 -2.96 15.90 18.91
N PRO A 216 -2.92 16.24 17.61
CA PRO A 216 -3.11 17.61 17.14
C PRO A 216 -4.40 18.32 17.58
N TRP A 217 -5.44 17.55 17.91
CA TRP A 217 -6.75 18.06 18.30
C TRP A 217 -6.87 18.37 19.80
N MET A 218 -5.87 18.01 20.62
CA MET A 218 -5.87 18.24 22.08
C MET A 218 -5.46 19.66 22.49
N GLY A 219 -5.20 20.54 21.53
CA GLY A 219 -4.93 21.96 21.77
C GLY A 219 -5.23 22.81 20.54
N PRO A 220 -4.95 24.13 20.60
CA PRO A 220 -5.22 25.04 19.50
C PRO A 220 -4.65 24.53 18.17
N THR A 221 -5.52 24.45 17.15
CA THR A 221 -5.16 23.91 15.84
C THR A 221 -3.96 24.64 15.25
N ARG A 222 -2.86 23.94 15.00
CA ARG A 222 -1.72 24.49 14.25
C ARG A 222 -2.14 24.76 12.81
N THR A 223 -2.01 26.01 12.36
CA THR A 223 -2.40 26.44 11.01
C THR A 223 -1.20 26.70 10.12
N SER A 224 -1.46 26.80 8.81
CA SER A 224 -0.49 27.22 7.80
C SER A 224 -0.97 28.45 7.01
N GLU A 225 -1.75 29.31 7.67
CA GLU A 225 -2.34 30.54 7.10
C GLU A 225 -1.25 31.55 6.71
N HIS A 226 -0.13 31.57 7.43
CA HIS A 226 1.04 32.41 7.14
C HIS A 226 2.20 31.64 6.49
N GLY A 227 1.92 30.42 6.00
CA GLY A 227 2.91 29.59 5.31
C GLY A 227 3.78 28.72 6.22
N GLU A 228 3.40 28.59 7.49
CA GLU A 228 4.09 27.74 8.46
C GLU A 228 4.15 26.28 8.00
N GLN A 229 5.23 25.61 8.40
CA GLN A 229 5.47 24.20 8.17
C GLN A 229 5.56 23.47 9.51
N THR A 230 5.31 22.17 9.51
CA THR A 230 5.43 21.29 10.68
C THR A 230 6.38 20.17 10.34
N ARG A 231 7.54 20.18 10.99
CA ARG A 231 8.65 19.24 10.82
C ARG A 231 8.70 18.27 11.99
N LEU A 232 9.52 17.22 11.85
CA LEU A 232 9.69 16.20 12.88
C LEU A 232 10.09 16.80 14.24
N ASP A 233 10.94 17.83 14.25
CA ASP A 233 11.42 18.47 15.49
C ASP A 233 10.36 19.35 16.18
N ASP A 234 9.23 19.65 15.51
CA ASP A 234 8.17 20.52 16.06
C ASP A 234 7.15 19.75 16.93
N VAL A 235 7.08 18.42 16.78
CA VAL A 235 5.96 17.59 17.27
C VAL A 235 6.45 16.21 17.69
N HIS A 236 5.57 15.43 18.35
CA HIS A 236 5.86 14.03 18.63
C HIS A 236 5.90 13.24 17.31
N PRO A 237 6.86 12.32 17.09
CA PRO A 237 6.95 11.54 15.85
C PRO A 237 5.66 10.80 15.49
N PHE A 238 4.94 10.25 16.48
CA PHE A 238 3.65 9.58 16.28
C PHE A 238 2.53 10.44 15.69
N GLN A 239 2.70 11.77 15.55
CA GLN A 239 1.81 12.53 14.66
C GLN A 239 1.76 11.96 13.24
N MET A 240 2.72 11.13 12.81
CA MET A 240 2.60 10.40 11.55
C MET A 240 1.40 9.44 11.48
N PHE A 241 0.99 8.86 12.62
CA PHE A 241 -0.24 8.06 12.73
C PHE A 241 -1.48 8.93 12.96
N TRP A 242 -1.29 10.08 13.61
CA TRP A 242 -2.36 10.98 14.06
C TRP A 242 -2.43 12.29 13.26
N SER A 243 -1.93 12.28 12.02
CA SER A 243 -1.74 13.51 11.23
C SER A 243 -3.06 14.19 10.95
N MET A 244 -3.15 15.52 11.10
CA MET A 244 -4.41 16.26 10.95
C MET A 244 -4.29 17.41 9.93
N PRO A 245 -4.00 17.13 8.64
CA PRO A 245 -3.82 18.16 7.62
C PRO A 245 -5.11 18.92 7.27
N ARG A 246 -6.28 18.33 7.51
CA ARG A 246 -7.58 18.93 7.21
C ARG A 246 -8.26 19.42 8.48
N ARG A 247 -8.87 20.59 8.38
CA ARG A 247 -9.65 21.20 9.47
C ARG A 247 -11.10 20.85 9.27
N PHE A 248 -11.58 19.92 10.08
CA PHE A 248 -12.94 19.40 10.03
C PHE A 248 -13.59 19.53 11.40
N ARG A 249 -14.87 19.91 11.44
CA ARG A 249 -15.72 19.73 12.62
C ARG A 249 -16.99 19.00 12.19
N LEU A 250 -17.25 17.85 12.79
CA LEU A 250 -18.44 17.04 12.50
C LEU A 250 -19.67 17.73 13.09
N ALA A 251 -20.78 17.75 12.34
CA ALA A 251 -22.05 18.25 12.85
C ALA A 251 -22.94 17.06 13.22
N PHE A 252 -22.99 16.72 14.51
CA PHE A 252 -23.84 15.68 15.04
C PHE A 252 -25.30 16.14 15.16
N GLU A 253 -26.22 15.30 14.73
CA GLU A 253 -27.66 15.50 14.80
C GLU A 253 -28.28 14.29 15.51
N ASN A 254 -29.07 14.54 16.56
CA ASN A 254 -29.77 13.48 17.31
C ASN A 254 -31.09 13.13 16.62
N ILE A 255 -30.98 12.40 15.51
CA ILE A 255 -32.10 11.91 14.72
C ILE A 255 -31.96 10.40 14.49
N ASP A 256 -33.08 9.70 14.52
CA ASP A 256 -33.15 8.29 14.14
C ASP A 256 -32.99 8.16 12.62
N SER A 257 -31.94 7.45 12.20
CA SER A 257 -31.68 7.19 10.78
C SER A 257 -30.84 5.92 10.60
N TYR A 258 -30.72 5.48 9.34
CA TYR A 258 -29.83 4.40 8.96
C TYR A 258 -28.56 5.00 8.34
N CYS A 259 -27.41 4.45 8.71
CA CYS A 259 -26.14 4.86 8.12
C CYS A 259 -26.03 4.35 6.68
N ASP A 260 -25.78 5.24 5.73
CA ASP A 260 -25.63 4.88 4.32
C ASP A 260 -24.36 4.04 4.02
N LEU A 261 -23.42 4.00 4.96
CA LEU A 261 -22.15 3.28 4.80
C LEU A 261 -22.22 1.86 5.35
N CYS A 262 -22.72 1.67 6.57
CA CYS A 262 -22.78 0.34 7.21
C CYS A 262 -24.20 -0.25 7.27
N GLY A 263 -25.23 0.51 6.90
CA GLY A 263 -26.63 0.06 6.92
C GLY A 263 -27.24 -0.08 8.32
N ARG A 264 -26.52 0.24 9.40
CA ARG A 264 -27.05 0.12 10.78
C ARG A 264 -27.88 1.33 11.18
N HIS A 265 -28.88 1.08 12.02
CA HIS A 265 -29.65 2.11 12.70
C HIS A 265 -28.77 2.88 13.69
N SER A 266 -28.99 4.20 13.79
CA SER A 266 -28.31 5.08 14.74
C SER A 266 -29.27 6.17 15.22
N HIS A 267 -29.16 6.53 16.51
CA HIS A 267 -29.92 7.62 17.15
C HIS A 267 -29.23 9.00 17.01
N SER A 268 -27.98 8.99 16.57
CA SER A 268 -27.18 10.18 16.29
C SER A 268 -26.44 9.98 14.98
N VAL A 269 -26.37 11.00 14.14
CA VAL A 269 -25.76 10.90 12.81
C VAL A 269 -25.00 12.16 12.44
N VAL A 270 -24.13 12.04 11.44
CA VAL A 270 -23.44 13.16 10.80
C VAL A 270 -23.88 13.20 9.34
N SER A 271 -24.62 14.24 8.97
CA SER A 271 -25.00 14.51 7.58
C SER A 271 -24.15 15.61 6.95
N LYS A 272 -23.47 16.40 7.79
CA LYS A 272 -22.72 17.60 7.42
C LYS A 272 -21.43 17.73 8.20
N VAL A 273 -20.45 18.41 7.60
CA VAL A 273 -19.15 18.70 8.20
C VAL A 273 -18.80 20.15 7.90
N ARG A 274 -18.31 20.88 8.91
CA ARG A 274 -17.75 22.23 8.73
C ARG A 274 -16.28 22.10 8.36
N VAL A 275 -15.84 22.89 7.41
CA VAL A 275 -14.50 22.79 6.81
C VAL A 275 -13.82 24.14 6.81
N ARG A 276 -12.53 24.16 7.12
CA ARG A 276 -11.68 25.34 6.91
C ARG A 276 -10.39 24.93 6.21
N ASN A 277 -9.84 25.84 5.41
CA ASN A 277 -8.54 25.62 4.78
C ASN A 277 -7.38 25.98 5.74
N TYR A 278 -6.15 25.75 5.27
CA TYR A 278 -4.90 26.04 5.97
C TYR A 278 -4.70 25.28 7.30
N GLY A 279 -5.01 23.98 7.31
CA GLY A 279 -4.62 23.07 8.39
C GLY A 279 -3.12 22.82 8.48
N ILE A 280 -2.73 21.77 9.19
CA ILE A 280 -1.32 21.44 9.44
C ILE A 280 -0.62 21.12 8.11
N ASN A 281 0.49 21.81 7.87
CA ASN A 281 1.30 21.66 6.67
C ASN A 281 2.59 20.91 7.02
N TYR A 282 2.57 19.58 6.86
CA TYR A 282 3.72 18.74 7.14
C TYR A 282 4.81 18.90 6.09
N ASP A 283 6.05 19.08 6.53
CA ASP A 283 7.23 19.19 5.68
C ASP A 283 8.43 18.47 6.32
N GLY A 284 9.44 18.16 5.51
CA GLY A 284 10.66 17.49 5.96
C GLY A 284 10.64 15.97 5.76
N PRO A 285 11.69 15.27 6.23
CA PRO A 285 11.98 13.88 5.86
C PRO A 285 11.16 12.86 6.68
N TRP A 286 9.83 13.04 6.72
CA TRP A 286 8.93 12.10 7.37
C TRP A 286 9.06 10.70 6.77
N ARG A 287 9.43 9.73 7.60
CA ARG A 287 9.43 8.31 7.27
C ARG A 287 8.40 7.57 8.12
N HIS A 288 7.19 7.43 7.58
CA HIS A 288 6.15 6.68 8.26
C HIS A 288 6.49 5.17 8.22
N PRO A 289 6.36 4.44 9.34
CA PRO A 289 6.79 3.04 9.45
C PRO A 289 6.03 2.06 8.56
N LEU A 290 4.88 2.47 8.00
CA LEU A 290 3.97 1.63 7.22
C LEU A 290 3.97 2.00 5.73
N THR A 291 4.82 2.94 5.31
CA THR A 291 4.83 3.44 3.93
C THR A 291 6.20 3.22 3.31
N PRO A 292 6.28 2.64 2.11
CA PRO A 292 7.52 2.60 1.36
C PRO A 292 7.79 3.95 0.68
N TYR A 293 9.07 4.27 0.56
CA TYR A 293 9.59 5.51 0.00
C TYR A 293 10.59 5.22 -1.12
N ARG A 294 10.96 6.28 -1.85
CA ARG A 294 12.00 6.26 -2.85
C ARG A 294 12.86 7.52 -2.72
N ARG A 295 14.18 7.36 -2.71
CA ARG A 295 15.12 8.47 -2.92
C ARG A 295 15.38 8.64 -4.40
N ASP A 296 15.57 9.87 -4.85
CA ASP A 296 16.14 10.11 -6.18
C ASP A 296 17.67 10.00 -6.07
N PRO A 297 18.32 8.98 -6.66
CA PRO A 297 19.78 8.85 -6.60
C PRO A 297 20.51 10.03 -7.25
N LYS A 298 19.84 10.79 -8.12
CA LYS A 298 20.38 12.00 -8.76
C LYS A 298 20.27 13.24 -7.87
N LYS A 299 19.51 13.17 -6.79
CA LYS A 299 19.26 14.24 -5.83
C LYS A 299 19.26 13.71 -4.39
N PRO A 300 20.39 13.16 -3.91
CA PRO A 300 20.47 12.53 -2.60
C PRO A 300 20.19 13.47 -1.42
N GLU A 301 20.28 14.79 -1.65
CA GLU A 301 19.95 15.85 -0.70
C GLU A 301 18.44 16.08 -0.51
N GLU A 302 17.61 15.69 -1.48
CA GLU A 302 16.15 15.82 -1.37
C GLU A 302 15.59 14.72 -0.45
N PRO A 303 14.58 15.03 0.38
CA PRO A 303 13.91 14.03 1.20
C PRO A 303 13.33 12.87 0.37
N PRO A 304 13.29 11.64 0.91
CA PRO A 304 12.63 10.53 0.24
C PRO A 304 11.16 10.82 -0.04
N ILE A 305 10.68 10.40 -1.21
CA ILE A 305 9.29 10.58 -1.64
C ILE A 305 8.53 9.29 -1.39
N SER A 306 7.38 9.36 -0.73
CA SER A 306 6.51 8.20 -0.52
C SER A 306 6.07 7.58 -1.85
N ILE A 307 6.07 6.26 -1.96
CA ILE A 307 5.46 5.54 -3.08
C ILE A 307 3.94 5.67 -2.97
N LYS A 308 3.26 5.81 -4.12
CA LYS A 308 1.81 6.03 -4.23
C LYS A 308 1.11 4.82 -4.86
N GLY A 309 -0.20 4.72 -4.71
CA GLY A 309 -1.00 3.88 -5.60
C GLY A 309 -0.81 4.33 -7.05
N GLN A 310 -0.74 3.39 -7.99
CA GLN A 310 -0.51 3.67 -9.41
C GLN A 310 -1.44 2.83 -10.31
N PRO A 311 -1.73 3.30 -11.54
CA PRO A 311 -2.48 2.53 -12.52
C PRO A 311 -1.84 1.16 -12.79
N GLY A 312 -2.68 0.15 -12.97
CA GLY A 312 -2.23 -1.22 -13.24
C GLY A 312 -1.87 -2.02 -11.98
N GLY A 313 -2.15 -1.48 -10.79
CA GLY A 313 -2.12 -2.21 -9.53
C GLY A 313 -0.72 -2.55 -9.00
N ILE A 314 -0.72 -3.40 -7.98
CA ILE A 314 0.47 -3.85 -7.26
C ILE A 314 0.67 -5.33 -7.61
N GLY A 315 1.86 -5.67 -8.11
CA GLY A 315 2.20 -7.02 -8.54
C GLY A 315 3.72 -7.19 -8.55
N TYR A 316 4.19 -8.30 -9.12
CA TYR A 316 5.59 -8.70 -8.93
C TYR A 316 6.65 -7.71 -9.48
N ARG A 317 6.30 -6.89 -10.47
CA ARG A 317 7.19 -5.81 -10.98
C ARG A 317 7.48 -4.72 -9.95
N HIS A 318 6.70 -4.65 -8.88
CA HIS A 318 6.87 -3.72 -7.76
C HIS A 318 7.48 -4.41 -6.53
N TRP A 319 7.59 -5.74 -6.54
CA TRP A 319 7.93 -6.52 -5.35
C TRP A 319 9.23 -6.08 -4.70
N GLU A 320 10.31 -5.92 -5.48
CA GLU A 320 11.62 -5.52 -4.93
C GLU A 320 11.55 -4.17 -4.21
N SER A 321 10.79 -3.20 -4.74
CA SER A 321 10.65 -1.88 -4.12
C SER A 321 9.88 -1.88 -2.80
N LEU A 322 9.12 -2.96 -2.54
CA LEU A 322 8.34 -3.13 -1.32
C LEU A 322 9.07 -3.98 -0.27
N VAL A 323 10.14 -4.70 -0.63
CA VAL A 323 10.77 -5.71 0.24
C VAL A 323 12.26 -5.46 0.46
N LEU A 324 12.99 -5.02 -0.57
CA LEU A 324 14.44 -4.90 -0.55
C LEU A 324 14.87 -3.43 -0.66
N GLU A 325 15.81 -3.04 0.19
CA GLU A 325 16.44 -1.73 0.08
C GLU A 325 17.37 -1.68 -1.14
N ASP A 326 17.32 -0.59 -1.90
CA ASP A 326 18.21 -0.36 -3.04
C ASP A 326 18.64 1.11 -3.06
N LYS A 327 19.54 1.48 -2.16
CA LYS A 327 19.96 2.88 -1.98
C LYS A 327 20.67 3.47 -3.20
N GLU A 328 21.38 2.63 -3.97
CA GLU A 328 22.31 3.09 -5.00
C GLU A 328 21.66 3.21 -6.40
N ASP A 329 20.90 2.20 -6.83
CA ASP A 329 20.37 2.17 -8.20
C ASP A 329 18.97 2.79 -8.31
N HIS A 330 17.97 2.16 -7.70
CA HIS A 330 16.58 2.61 -7.82
C HIS A 330 16.15 3.56 -6.71
N GLY A 331 16.92 3.66 -5.62
CA GLY A 331 16.60 4.43 -4.43
C GLY A 331 15.46 3.85 -3.60
N ASN A 332 15.19 2.54 -3.72
CA ASN A 332 14.06 1.89 -3.04
C ASN A 332 14.27 1.84 -1.53
N LEU A 333 13.22 2.18 -0.79
CA LEU A 333 13.21 2.22 0.66
C LEU A 333 11.88 1.61 1.13
N PRO A 334 11.82 0.28 1.34
CA PRO A 334 10.63 -0.36 1.89
C PRO A 334 10.17 0.26 3.21
N ALA A 335 8.91 0.00 3.58
CA ALA A 335 8.40 0.46 4.86
C ALA A 335 9.24 -0.15 6.01
N PRO A 336 9.58 0.63 7.05
CA PRO A 336 10.34 0.13 8.19
C PRO A 336 9.85 -1.19 8.79
N VAL A 337 8.53 -1.39 8.93
CA VAL A 337 7.98 -2.67 9.44
C VAL A 337 8.29 -3.88 8.55
N VAL A 338 8.46 -3.67 7.24
CA VAL A 338 8.85 -4.75 6.31
C VAL A 338 10.33 -5.07 6.44
N LEU A 339 11.18 -4.06 6.65
CA LEU A 339 12.62 -4.23 6.84
C LEU A 339 12.96 -4.86 8.21
N ASP A 340 12.10 -4.63 9.19
CA ASP A 340 12.24 -5.16 10.55
C ASP A 340 11.90 -6.66 10.65
N TYR A 341 10.95 -7.14 9.84
CA TYR A 341 10.50 -8.53 9.91
C TYR A 341 11.60 -9.60 9.75
N PRO A 342 12.54 -9.51 8.77
CA PRO A 342 13.64 -10.47 8.68
C PRO A 342 14.52 -10.55 9.92
N ARG A 343 14.79 -9.40 10.56
CA ARG A 343 15.56 -9.32 11.81
C ARG A 343 14.83 -10.07 12.93
N LYS A 344 13.54 -9.79 13.12
CA LYS A 344 12.69 -10.49 14.09
C LYS A 344 12.62 -12.00 13.85
N VAL A 345 12.59 -12.44 12.59
CA VAL A 345 12.61 -13.86 12.24
C VAL A 345 13.93 -14.53 12.66
N ASP A 346 15.06 -13.86 12.41
CA ASP A 346 16.38 -14.40 12.79
C ASP A 346 16.56 -14.40 14.32
N GLU A 347 16.12 -13.37 15.03
CA GLU A 347 16.16 -13.30 16.50
C GLU A 347 15.22 -14.31 17.17
N ALA A 348 13.99 -14.47 16.67
CA ALA A 348 13.06 -15.50 17.12
C ALA A 348 13.70 -16.89 17.04
N ALA A 349 14.40 -17.19 15.93
CA ALA A 349 15.07 -18.47 15.72
C ALA A 349 16.27 -18.71 16.65
N MET A 350 16.88 -17.66 17.21
CA MET A 350 17.92 -17.77 18.24
C MET A 350 17.33 -18.00 19.64
N GLY A 351 16.11 -17.50 19.88
CA GLY A 351 15.36 -17.73 21.11
C GLY A 351 14.56 -19.04 21.12
N ASN A 352 13.48 -19.06 21.91
CA ASN A 352 12.55 -20.20 22.03
C ASN A 352 11.23 -20.01 21.26
N THR A 353 11.15 -18.98 20.41
CA THR A 353 9.96 -18.64 19.60
C THR A 353 10.22 -19.03 18.15
N THR A 354 9.19 -19.09 17.30
CA THR A 354 9.39 -19.33 15.86
C THR A 354 8.49 -18.42 15.04
N LEU A 355 9.11 -17.61 14.20
CA LEU A 355 8.43 -16.86 13.15
C LEU A 355 8.71 -17.50 11.79
N PRO A 356 7.72 -17.57 10.88
CA PRO A 356 7.91 -18.18 9.59
C PRO A 356 8.78 -17.30 8.68
N ARG A 357 9.74 -17.90 7.96
CA ARG A 357 10.52 -17.18 6.94
C ARG A 357 9.67 -16.69 5.77
N ILE A 358 8.50 -17.28 5.56
CA ILE A 358 7.54 -16.86 4.53
C ILE A 358 6.35 -16.19 5.22
N ALA A 359 6.09 -14.96 4.84
CA ALA A 359 4.94 -14.17 5.24
C ALA A 359 4.30 -13.54 3.99
N ARG A 360 3.44 -12.55 4.18
CA ARG A 360 2.85 -11.75 3.11
C ARG A 360 3.07 -10.27 3.40
N ILE A 361 3.06 -9.45 2.36
CA ILE A 361 2.82 -8.02 2.45
C ILE A 361 1.44 -7.75 1.91
N TRP A 362 0.61 -7.06 2.70
CA TRP A 362 -0.59 -6.42 2.21
C TRP A 362 -0.28 -4.97 1.87
N ALA A 363 -0.23 -4.67 0.58
CA ALA A 363 0.04 -3.36 0.04
C ALA A 363 -1.26 -2.72 -0.47
N PHE A 364 -1.56 -1.50 -0.06
CA PHE A 364 -2.79 -0.82 -0.47
C PHE A 364 -2.68 0.70 -0.48
N GLY A 365 -3.49 1.37 -1.30
CA GLY A 365 -3.53 2.82 -1.38
C GLY A 365 -4.34 3.33 -2.56
N TYR A 366 -4.65 4.63 -2.53
CA TYR A 366 -5.32 5.31 -3.63
C TYR A 366 -4.33 5.66 -4.75
N ASP A 367 -4.74 5.37 -5.98
CA ASP A 367 -4.16 6.00 -7.16
C ASP A 367 -4.83 7.36 -7.40
N MET A 368 -4.02 8.42 -7.30
CA MET A 368 -4.48 9.81 -7.37
C MET A 368 -3.94 10.51 -8.61
N ASP A 369 -4.81 11.22 -9.32
CA ASP A 369 -4.44 12.28 -10.25
C ASP A 369 -4.76 13.64 -9.60
N ASN A 370 -3.76 14.22 -8.92
CA ASN A 370 -3.90 15.40 -8.07
C ASN A 370 -4.99 15.22 -6.98
N MET A 371 -6.19 15.76 -7.20
CA MET A 371 -7.34 15.64 -6.29
C MET A 371 -8.31 14.52 -6.68
N LYS A 372 -8.11 13.88 -7.84
CA LYS A 372 -9.04 12.89 -8.40
C LYS A 372 -8.58 11.48 -8.06
N PRO A 373 -9.31 10.73 -7.23
CA PRO A 373 -9.03 9.32 -7.03
C PRO A 373 -9.47 8.54 -8.27
N ARG A 374 -8.55 7.77 -8.84
CA ARG A 374 -8.82 6.89 -9.99
C ARG A 374 -9.28 5.51 -9.53
N CYS A 375 -8.61 4.96 -8.52
CA CYS A 375 -8.91 3.64 -7.97
C CYS A 375 -8.31 3.47 -6.58
N TRP A 376 -8.95 2.65 -5.75
CA TRP A 376 -8.30 2.03 -4.60
C TRP A 376 -7.64 0.73 -5.06
N TYR A 377 -6.33 0.58 -4.84
CA TYR A 377 -5.61 -0.66 -5.11
C TYR A 377 -5.26 -1.35 -3.80
N ALA A 378 -5.41 -2.67 -3.77
CA ALA A 378 -4.95 -3.52 -2.69
C ALA A 378 -4.50 -4.86 -3.27
N ALA A 379 -3.33 -5.33 -2.83
CA ALA A 379 -2.81 -6.63 -3.22
C ALA A 379 -2.06 -7.27 -2.06
N GLN A 380 -2.00 -8.60 -2.06
CA GLN A 380 -1.12 -9.35 -1.18
C GLN A 380 -0.05 -10.05 -1.99
N VAL A 381 1.22 -9.82 -1.62
CA VAL A 381 2.39 -10.40 -2.28
C VAL A 381 3.21 -11.17 -1.23
N PRO A 382 4.00 -12.20 -1.61
CA PRO A 382 4.81 -12.93 -0.64
C PRO A 382 5.87 -12.01 -0.01
N LEU A 383 6.19 -12.24 1.26
CA LEU A 383 7.36 -11.69 1.93
C LEU A 383 8.28 -12.85 2.28
N ILE A 384 9.54 -12.76 1.90
CA ILE A 384 10.55 -13.78 2.23
C ILE A 384 11.58 -13.12 3.12
N ALA A 385 11.61 -13.52 4.39
CA ALA A 385 12.57 -13.07 5.39
C ALA A 385 13.94 -13.69 5.12
N LEU A 386 14.73 -12.97 4.31
CA LEU A 386 16.12 -13.30 4.04
C LEU A 386 17.05 -12.60 5.03
N PRO A 387 18.10 -13.30 5.50
CA PRO A 387 19.17 -12.67 6.26
C PRO A 387 19.76 -11.47 5.49
N PRO A 388 20.12 -10.37 6.16
CA PRO A 388 20.64 -9.16 5.49
C PRO A 388 21.79 -9.43 4.51
N SER A 389 22.68 -10.36 4.84
CA SER A 389 23.83 -10.76 4.00
C SER A 389 23.46 -11.38 2.65
N LYS A 390 22.19 -11.79 2.46
CA LYS A 390 21.68 -12.43 1.24
C LYS A 390 20.80 -11.51 0.41
N GLN A 391 20.37 -10.36 0.95
CA GLN A 391 19.39 -9.49 0.31
C GLN A 391 19.93 -8.84 -0.96
N ASP A 392 21.15 -8.29 -0.93
CA ASP A 392 21.80 -7.69 -2.11
C ASP A 392 21.95 -8.71 -3.26
N ARG A 393 22.32 -9.95 -2.92
CA ARG A 393 22.47 -11.02 -3.91
C ARG A 393 21.13 -11.37 -4.57
N LEU A 394 20.05 -11.42 -3.79
CA LEU A 394 18.72 -11.64 -4.36
C LEU A 394 18.33 -10.46 -5.25
N LEU A 395 18.54 -9.22 -4.79
CA LEU A 395 18.24 -8.01 -5.55
C LEU A 395 18.92 -8.00 -6.93
N ASP A 396 20.21 -8.35 -7.00
CA ASP A 396 20.95 -8.47 -8.26
C ASP A 396 20.29 -9.46 -9.23
N TRP A 397 19.82 -10.60 -8.72
CA TRP A 397 19.14 -11.60 -9.53
C TRP A 397 17.77 -11.10 -10.01
N LEU A 398 17.02 -10.43 -9.14
CA LEU A 398 15.71 -9.87 -9.48
C LEU A 398 15.82 -8.78 -10.55
N LYS A 399 16.84 -7.89 -10.47
CA LYS A 399 17.13 -6.89 -11.50
C LYS A 399 17.29 -7.54 -12.88
N VAL A 400 17.99 -8.68 -12.97
CA VAL A 400 18.16 -9.43 -14.23
C VAL A 400 16.84 -10.03 -14.73
N LEU A 401 16.06 -10.65 -13.85
CA LEU A 401 14.77 -11.27 -14.18
C LEU A 401 13.71 -10.24 -14.63
N LEU A 402 13.62 -9.13 -13.89
CA LEU A 402 12.65 -8.06 -14.13
C LEU A 402 13.00 -7.24 -15.38
N ASN A 403 14.28 -7.00 -15.65
CA ASN A 403 14.69 -6.32 -16.89
C ASN A 403 14.25 -7.10 -18.15
N LEU A 404 14.37 -8.43 -18.14
CA LEU A 404 13.86 -9.26 -19.24
C LEU A 404 12.34 -9.12 -19.38
N ALA A 405 11.61 -9.20 -18.26
CA ALA A 405 10.15 -9.13 -18.25
C ALA A 405 9.65 -7.76 -18.74
N GLN A 406 10.22 -6.67 -18.23
CA GLN A 406 9.86 -5.30 -18.61
C GLN A 406 10.12 -5.04 -20.08
N ALA A 407 11.27 -5.47 -20.59
CA ALA A 407 11.62 -5.31 -21.99
C ALA A 407 10.69 -6.15 -22.90
N SER A 408 10.30 -7.34 -22.45
CA SER A 408 9.36 -8.21 -23.16
C SER A 408 7.94 -7.62 -23.17
N ALA A 409 7.42 -7.13 -22.05
CA ALA A 409 6.11 -6.48 -21.97
C ALA A 409 6.00 -5.29 -22.92
N MET A 410 7.02 -4.41 -22.91
CA MET A 410 7.08 -3.26 -23.82
C MET A 410 7.14 -3.72 -25.28
N GLN A 411 7.89 -4.79 -25.58
CA GLN A 411 7.97 -5.34 -26.92
C GLN A 411 6.63 -5.94 -27.38
N VAL A 412 5.92 -6.68 -26.53
CA VAL A 412 4.58 -7.22 -26.82
C VAL A 412 3.63 -6.09 -27.18
N ARG A 413 3.56 -5.02 -26.36
CA ARG A 413 2.74 -3.84 -26.65
C ARG A 413 3.07 -3.23 -28.01
N ASN A 414 4.37 -3.05 -28.30
CA ASN A 414 4.81 -2.46 -29.56
C ASN A 414 4.39 -3.29 -30.77
N GLU A 415 4.50 -4.62 -30.69
CA GLU A 415 4.14 -5.51 -31.79
C GLU A 415 2.63 -5.69 -31.92
N VAL A 416 1.87 -5.74 -30.83
CA VAL A 416 0.39 -5.68 -30.87
C VAL A 416 -0.07 -4.40 -31.57
N LYS A 417 0.55 -3.26 -31.24
CA LYS A 417 0.31 -1.98 -31.93
C LYS A 417 0.67 -2.07 -33.42
N GLY A 418 1.78 -2.72 -33.76
CA GLY A 418 2.19 -3.00 -35.14
C GLY A 418 1.23 -3.91 -35.89
N ALA A 419 0.58 -4.85 -35.21
CA ALA A 419 -0.43 -5.74 -35.77
C ALA A 419 -1.74 -4.99 -36.07
N TRP A 420 -2.19 -4.13 -35.16
CA TRP A 420 -3.45 -3.37 -35.31
C TRP A 420 -3.35 -2.24 -36.34
N PHE A 421 -2.23 -1.51 -36.39
CA PHE A 421 -2.17 -0.23 -37.12
C PHE A 421 -1.14 -0.22 -38.24
N LYS A 422 -1.46 0.45 -39.35
CA LYS A 422 -0.52 0.62 -40.48
C LYS A 422 0.67 1.52 -40.08
N ASN A 423 0.39 2.58 -39.32
CA ASN A 423 1.38 3.53 -38.81
C ASN A 423 1.40 3.50 -37.27
N PRO A 424 1.94 2.45 -36.63
CA PRO A 424 1.86 2.26 -35.18
C PRO A 424 2.52 3.40 -34.38
N LYS A 425 3.50 4.10 -34.96
CA LYS A 425 4.18 5.24 -34.31
C LYS A 425 3.28 6.48 -34.15
N GLU A 426 2.27 6.65 -35.00
CA GLU A 426 1.38 7.83 -35.00
C GLU A 426 0.15 7.67 -34.10
N VAL A 427 -0.15 6.44 -33.68
CA VAL A 427 -1.33 6.13 -32.88
C VAL A 427 -1.16 6.63 -31.45
N LYS A 428 -2.12 7.41 -30.99
CA LYS A 428 -2.25 7.90 -29.62
C LYS A 428 -3.24 7.03 -28.84
N GLY A 429 -3.12 7.03 -27.52
CA GLY A 429 -4.00 6.27 -26.62
C GLY A 429 -3.22 5.43 -25.61
N ASP A 430 -3.92 5.00 -24.57
CA ASP A 430 -3.37 4.13 -23.54
C ASP A 430 -3.50 2.66 -23.96
N LEU A 431 -2.36 1.99 -24.14
CA LEU A 431 -2.26 0.56 -24.46
C LEU A 431 -1.60 -0.24 -23.33
N THR A 432 -1.55 0.32 -22.11
CA THR A 432 -0.96 -0.33 -20.94
C THR A 432 -1.68 -1.62 -20.54
N PHE A 433 -2.95 -1.79 -20.92
CA PHE A 433 -3.69 -3.05 -20.70
C PHE A 433 -3.02 -4.26 -21.36
N VAL A 434 -2.31 -4.07 -22.48
CA VAL A 434 -1.54 -5.15 -23.14
C VAL A 434 -0.35 -5.58 -22.28
N GLU A 435 0.35 -4.62 -21.67
CA GLU A 435 1.43 -4.92 -20.74
C GLU A 435 0.89 -5.55 -19.46
N ASN A 436 -0.20 -5.02 -18.89
CA ASN A 436 -0.82 -5.56 -17.68
C ASN A 436 -1.20 -7.03 -17.88
N ARG A 437 -1.74 -7.39 -19.05
CA ARG A 437 -2.02 -8.79 -19.38
C ARG A 437 -0.77 -9.68 -19.38
N PHE A 438 0.37 -9.18 -19.87
CA PHE A 438 1.64 -9.89 -19.79
C PHE A 438 2.06 -10.08 -18.33
N TRP A 439 2.02 -9.03 -17.52
CA TRP A 439 2.38 -9.08 -16.09
C TRP A 439 1.50 -10.08 -15.32
N GLU A 440 0.19 -10.07 -15.54
CA GLU A 440 -0.75 -11.03 -14.93
C GLU A 440 -0.36 -12.48 -15.26
N ARG A 441 -0.04 -12.76 -16.53
CA ARG A 441 0.27 -14.13 -16.98
C ARG A 441 1.60 -14.67 -16.48
N THR A 442 2.57 -13.81 -16.19
CA THR A 442 3.90 -14.22 -15.73
C THR A 442 4.05 -14.19 -14.22
N GLU A 443 3.09 -13.64 -13.49
CA GLU A 443 3.17 -13.40 -12.04
C GLU A 443 3.33 -14.68 -11.22
N HIS A 444 2.50 -15.69 -11.45
CA HIS A 444 2.55 -16.93 -10.67
C HIS A 444 3.94 -17.59 -10.75
N THR A 445 4.47 -17.74 -11.98
CA THR A 445 5.79 -18.33 -12.21
C THR A 445 6.91 -17.50 -11.60
N PHE A 446 6.81 -16.16 -11.63
CA PHE A 446 7.79 -15.31 -10.98
C PHE A 446 7.85 -15.57 -9.47
N TYR A 447 6.70 -15.66 -8.79
CA TYR A 447 6.69 -15.91 -7.36
C TYR A 447 7.15 -17.31 -6.98
N GLN A 448 6.94 -18.32 -7.82
CA GLN A 448 7.55 -19.64 -7.65
C GLN A 448 9.07 -19.57 -7.73
N LEU A 449 9.60 -18.91 -8.76
CA LEU A 449 11.04 -18.71 -8.93
C LEU A 449 11.65 -17.89 -7.79
N LEU A 450 10.97 -16.85 -7.33
CA LEU A 450 11.40 -16.04 -6.19
C LEU A 450 11.58 -16.90 -4.93
N LYS A 451 10.59 -17.74 -4.61
CA LYS A 451 10.67 -18.66 -3.46
C LYS A 451 11.83 -19.64 -3.61
N GLU A 452 12.00 -20.22 -4.80
CA GLU A 452 13.10 -21.15 -5.08
C GLU A 452 14.47 -20.49 -4.95
N LEU A 453 14.66 -19.30 -5.52
CA LEU A 453 15.92 -18.55 -5.48
C LEU A 453 16.27 -18.14 -4.04
N ALA A 454 15.28 -17.67 -3.27
CA ALA A 454 15.47 -17.35 -1.87
C ALA A 454 15.88 -18.58 -1.05
N GLN A 455 15.22 -19.72 -1.26
CA GLN A 455 15.56 -20.98 -0.58
C GLN A 455 17.00 -21.41 -0.88
N ARG A 456 17.42 -21.35 -2.16
CA ARG A 456 18.80 -21.67 -2.55
C ARG A 456 19.83 -20.74 -1.89
N LEU A 457 19.52 -19.45 -1.69
CA LEU A 457 20.39 -18.50 -1.01
C LEU A 457 20.52 -18.76 0.51
N ILE A 458 19.45 -19.28 1.12
CA ILE A 458 19.44 -19.67 2.53
C ILE A 458 20.30 -20.93 2.73
N GLU A 459 20.17 -21.91 1.85
CA GLU A 459 20.83 -23.21 1.99
C GLU A 459 22.29 -23.22 1.54
N GLN A 460 22.67 -22.35 0.58
CA GLN A 460 23.95 -22.44 -0.12
C GLN A 460 24.55 -21.07 -0.41
N GLU A 461 25.89 -21.00 -0.51
CA GLU A 461 26.59 -19.83 -1.03
C GLU A 461 26.59 -19.82 -2.56
N VAL A 462 25.57 -19.18 -3.13
CA VAL A 462 25.39 -19.14 -4.59
C VAL A 462 25.84 -17.80 -5.17
N SER A 463 26.96 -17.87 -5.89
CA SER A 463 27.57 -16.91 -6.81
C SER A 463 26.69 -15.97 -7.64
N ARG A 464 25.90 -16.63 -8.48
CA ARG A 464 25.32 -16.09 -9.70
C ARG A 464 23.92 -16.66 -9.83
N LEU A 465 23.05 -15.96 -10.54
CA LEU A 465 21.71 -16.45 -10.86
C LEU A 465 21.84 -17.85 -11.48
N PRO A 466 21.27 -18.91 -10.85
CA PRO A 466 21.43 -20.27 -11.35
C PRO A 466 20.89 -20.42 -12.78
N PRO A 467 21.63 -21.08 -13.69
CA PRO A 467 21.24 -21.16 -15.11
C PRO A 467 19.90 -21.85 -15.33
N GLU A 468 19.55 -22.84 -14.52
CA GLU A 468 18.35 -23.66 -14.70
C GLU A 468 17.04 -22.88 -14.42
N PRO A 469 16.86 -22.21 -13.25
CA PRO A 469 15.74 -21.29 -13.03
C PRO A 469 15.70 -20.13 -14.03
N ALA A 470 16.86 -19.59 -14.43
CA ALA A 470 16.92 -18.56 -15.46
C ALA A 470 16.42 -19.08 -16.81
N ALA A 471 16.77 -20.31 -17.20
CA ALA A 471 16.32 -20.92 -18.44
C ALA A 471 14.83 -21.24 -18.43
N GLN A 472 14.28 -21.63 -17.28
CA GLN A 472 12.83 -21.77 -17.09
C GLN A 472 12.14 -20.42 -17.26
N TRP A 473 12.64 -19.37 -16.59
CA TRP A 473 12.08 -18.02 -16.71
C TRP A 473 12.07 -17.51 -18.15
N PHE A 474 13.20 -17.61 -18.86
CA PHE A 474 13.30 -17.15 -20.24
C PHE A 474 12.25 -17.81 -21.15
N ARG A 475 12.13 -19.15 -21.06
CA ARG A 475 11.16 -19.91 -21.87
C ARG A 475 9.73 -19.51 -21.53
N HIS A 476 9.43 -19.33 -20.24
CA HIS A 476 8.09 -18.92 -19.80
C HIS A 476 7.74 -17.50 -20.28
N VAL A 477 8.61 -16.51 -20.06
CA VAL A 477 8.47 -15.14 -20.56
C VAL A 477 8.25 -15.13 -22.08
N GLN A 478 9.05 -15.88 -22.83
CA GLN A 478 8.91 -15.96 -24.28
C GLN A 478 7.56 -16.54 -24.70
N SER A 479 7.12 -17.64 -24.07
CA SER A 479 5.81 -18.25 -24.36
C SER A 479 4.68 -17.28 -24.07
N GLN A 480 4.67 -16.67 -22.88
CA GLN A 480 3.62 -15.74 -22.47
C GLN A 480 3.60 -14.47 -23.32
N ALA A 481 4.76 -13.95 -23.75
CA ALA A 481 4.83 -12.83 -24.67
C ALA A 481 4.14 -13.13 -26.01
N ILE A 482 4.36 -14.33 -26.56
CA ILE A 482 3.74 -14.77 -27.81
C ILE A 482 2.23 -14.98 -27.63
N GLU A 483 1.82 -15.63 -26.55
CA GLU A 483 0.39 -15.89 -26.27
C GLU A 483 -0.40 -14.60 -26.06
N VAL A 484 0.15 -13.62 -25.33
CA VAL A 484 -0.49 -12.30 -25.15
C VAL A 484 -0.55 -11.53 -26.46
N PHE A 485 0.51 -11.58 -27.27
CA PHE A 485 0.47 -11.00 -28.60
C PHE A 485 -0.65 -11.64 -29.44
N ASP A 486 -0.73 -12.96 -29.49
CA ASP A 486 -1.71 -13.70 -30.29
C ASP A 486 -3.15 -13.41 -29.78
N GLU A 487 -3.37 -13.34 -28.45
CA GLU A 487 -4.64 -12.96 -27.82
C GLU A 487 -5.16 -11.62 -28.34
N PHE A 488 -4.33 -10.58 -28.32
CA PHE A 488 -4.75 -9.24 -28.75
C PHE A 488 -4.76 -9.05 -30.27
N ALA A 489 -3.74 -9.56 -30.98
CA ALA A 489 -3.62 -9.39 -32.42
C ALA A 489 -4.70 -10.12 -33.21
N LEU A 490 -5.24 -11.21 -32.67
CA LEU A 490 -6.26 -12.06 -33.31
C LEU A 490 -7.69 -11.84 -32.75
N SER A 491 -7.87 -10.93 -31.79
CA SER A 491 -9.18 -10.66 -31.17
C SER A 491 -10.20 -9.95 -32.08
N GLY A 492 -9.76 -9.38 -33.20
CA GLY A 492 -10.62 -8.64 -34.12
C GLY A 492 -11.40 -9.54 -35.10
N PRO A 493 -12.45 -9.01 -35.76
CA PRO A 493 -13.20 -9.76 -36.77
C PRO A 493 -12.29 -10.25 -37.90
N ALA A 494 -12.36 -11.53 -38.24
CA ALA A 494 -11.49 -12.17 -39.23
C ALA A 494 -11.46 -11.44 -40.59
N ASP A 495 -12.62 -10.91 -41.02
CA ASP A 495 -12.78 -10.22 -42.30
C ASP A 495 -12.03 -8.87 -42.36
N THR A 496 -11.69 -8.31 -41.19
CA THR A 496 -10.93 -7.05 -41.07
C THR A 496 -9.46 -7.27 -40.71
N ALA A 497 -9.07 -8.52 -40.42
CA ALA A 497 -7.73 -8.86 -39.98
C ALA A 497 -6.72 -8.80 -41.13
N ASN A 498 -5.70 -7.94 -40.98
CA ASN A 498 -4.58 -7.92 -41.93
C ASN A 498 -3.55 -8.98 -41.55
N MET A 499 -3.75 -10.22 -41.99
CA MET A 499 -2.90 -11.35 -41.63
C MET A 499 -1.43 -11.17 -42.01
N LYS A 500 -1.13 -10.45 -43.11
CA LYS A 500 0.25 -10.12 -43.48
C LYS A 500 0.93 -9.24 -42.42
N ARG A 501 0.21 -8.24 -41.91
CA ARG A 501 0.71 -7.34 -40.86
C ARG A 501 0.87 -8.04 -39.53
N ILE A 502 -0.14 -8.82 -39.12
CA ILE A 502 -0.10 -9.63 -37.90
C ILE A 502 1.09 -10.60 -37.93
N THR A 503 1.27 -11.34 -39.03
CA THR A 503 2.39 -12.28 -39.20
C THR A 503 3.73 -11.56 -39.16
N HIS A 504 3.85 -10.37 -39.78
CA HIS A 504 5.07 -9.58 -39.72
C HIS A 504 5.42 -9.17 -38.29
N ALA A 505 4.46 -8.60 -37.55
CA ALA A 505 4.66 -8.17 -36.16
C ALA A 505 5.02 -9.36 -35.25
N ARG A 506 4.35 -10.50 -35.44
CA ARG A 506 4.69 -11.75 -34.73
C ARG A 506 6.13 -12.19 -34.99
N ASN A 507 6.59 -12.13 -36.25
CA ASN A 507 7.97 -12.45 -36.60
C ASN A 507 8.97 -11.47 -36.00
N GLN A 508 8.62 -10.18 -35.88
CA GLN A 508 9.46 -9.21 -35.17
C GLN A 508 9.57 -9.54 -33.69
N LEU A 509 8.46 -9.91 -33.04
CA LEU A 509 8.47 -10.36 -31.64
C LEU A 509 9.37 -11.59 -31.44
N LEU A 510 9.25 -12.61 -32.29
CA LEU A 510 10.12 -13.80 -32.24
C LEU A 510 11.59 -13.45 -32.48
N SER A 511 11.86 -12.60 -33.48
CA SER A 511 13.21 -12.11 -33.79
C SER A 511 13.82 -11.35 -32.61
N TRP A 512 13.03 -10.56 -31.89
CA TRP A 512 13.46 -9.80 -30.72
C TRP A 512 14.08 -10.72 -29.65
N PHE A 513 13.42 -11.82 -29.28
CA PHE A 513 13.96 -12.79 -28.31
C PHE A 513 15.29 -13.44 -28.76
N THR A 514 15.59 -13.41 -30.06
CA THR A 514 16.82 -13.99 -30.62
C THR A 514 17.94 -12.97 -30.87
N ARG A 515 17.61 -11.71 -31.18
CA ARG A 515 18.58 -10.71 -31.66
C ARG A 515 18.73 -9.51 -30.74
N ASN A 516 17.71 -9.18 -29.94
CA ASN A 516 17.78 -8.06 -29.01
C ASN A 516 18.88 -8.31 -27.95
N LYS A 517 19.61 -7.26 -27.60
CA LYS A 517 20.71 -7.33 -26.63
C LYS A 517 20.26 -7.87 -25.28
N THR A 518 19.17 -7.36 -24.71
CA THR A 518 18.63 -7.80 -23.41
C THR A 518 18.30 -9.29 -23.41
N ALA A 519 17.58 -9.77 -24.43
CA ALA A 519 17.22 -11.18 -24.55
C ALA A 519 18.43 -12.09 -24.87
N LYS A 520 19.43 -11.58 -25.59
CA LYS A 520 20.69 -12.31 -25.86
C LYS A 520 21.54 -12.45 -24.60
N ASP A 521 21.73 -11.37 -23.87
CA ASP A 521 22.54 -11.34 -22.65
C ASP A 521 21.90 -12.23 -21.57
N PHE A 522 20.57 -12.19 -21.44
CA PHE A 522 19.84 -13.08 -20.54
C PHE A 522 20.00 -14.56 -20.92
N ARG A 523 19.88 -14.94 -22.19
CA ARG A 523 20.09 -16.34 -22.63
C ARG A 523 21.49 -16.84 -22.33
N LYS A 524 22.50 -15.97 -22.47
CA LYS A 524 23.88 -16.29 -22.09
C LYS A 524 23.99 -16.56 -20.59
N GLN A 525 23.38 -15.72 -19.76
CA GLN A 525 23.28 -15.94 -18.31
C GLN A 525 22.57 -17.26 -17.98
N ALA A 526 21.51 -17.59 -18.72
CA ALA A 526 20.72 -18.80 -18.55
C ALA A 526 21.34 -20.06 -19.20
N GLY A 527 22.49 -19.97 -19.87
CA GLY A 527 23.14 -21.11 -20.53
C GLY A 527 22.36 -21.69 -21.73
N ILE A 528 21.47 -20.91 -22.36
CA ILE A 528 20.60 -21.36 -23.48
C ILE A 528 21.22 -21.03 -24.85
N GLU A 529 22.54 -21.00 -24.98
CA GLU A 529 23.15 -20.69 -26.28
C GLU A 529 22.84 -21.78 -27.31
N ARG A 530 22.42 -21.38 -28.51
CA ARG A 530 22.38 -22.29 -29.66
C ARG A 530 23.82 -22.57 -30.05
N THR A 531 24.23 -23.84 -30.01
CA THR A 531 25.36 -24.32 -30.81
C THR A 531 25.11 -23.92 -32.26
N ASN A 532 25.95 -23.07 -32.82
CA ASN A 532 25.96 -22.78 -34.25
C ASN A 532 26.42 -24.02 -35.02
N THR A 533 25.54 -25.02 -35.21
CA THR A 533 25.72 -26.03 -36.25
C THR A 533 25.28 -25.46 -37.59
N THR A 534 26.14 -24.65 -38.18
CA THR A 534 26.29 -24.55 -39.64
C THR A 534 27.73 -24.18 -39.94
N ASN A 535 28.59 -25.18 -39.79
CA ASN A 535 29.90 -25.19 -40.40
C ASN A 535 29.82 -26.07 -41.66
N THR A 536 28.95 -25.72 -42.60
CA THR A 536 29.07 -26.23 -43.98
C THR A 536 30.16 -25.41 -44.63
N LYS A 537 31.40 -25.85 -44.46
CA LYS A 537 32.50 -25.54 -45.38
C LYS A 537 31.97 -25.76 -46.79
N LYS A 538 32.00 -24.71 -47.61
CA LYS A 538 32.00 -24.87 -49.06
C LYS A 538 33.27 -25.65 -49.40
N GLU A 539 33.12 -26.89 -49.84
CA GLU A 539 34.16 -27.56 -50.61
C GLU A 539 34.23 -26.88 -51.99
N PRO A 540 35.45 -26.58 -52.48
CA PRO A 540 35.64 -26.13 -53.85
C PRO A 540 35.66 -27.34 -54.79
N SER A 541 34.82 -27.30 -55.82
CA SER A 541 35.00 -28.07 -57.06
C SER A 541 34.72 -27.15 -58.23
#